data_AF-X0VLN6-F1
#
_entry.id   AF-X0VLN6-F1
#
_cell.length_a   1.000
_cell.length_b   1.000
_cell.length_c   1.000
_cell.angle_alpha   90.00
_cell.angle_beta   90.00
_cell.angle_gamma   90.00
#
_symmetry.space_group_name_H-M   'P 1'
#
loop_
_entity.id
_entity.type
_entity.pdbx_description
1 polymer ?
#
loop_
_entity_poly.entity_id
_entity_poly.type
_entity_poly.pdbx_seq_one_letter_code
_entity_poly.pdbx_strand_id
1 'polypeptide(L)'
;MIAAISPALGVFASASRTCFLGFIFSLFLTISFLFLRKKSFKTFLISILLLFVIGAFFVFASKNLSSIKRLTRSTDISHDVGGRRAEEIWKIRIEKTIENPWASLFGFGKSVIIRFDESHSQYVRNFSEVGIIGSLVFLFLILIIIKKALKGFLFSKAHFLIGLSSGLLIATLTMLFISIPGEAFIVVKIAEVYWFFVALTLTSLKLYEKQQSV
;
A
#
# COMPACT_ATOMS: atom_id res chain seq x y z
N MET A 1 4.99 -13.08 18.83
CA MET A 1 3.53 -13.25 18.61
C MET A 1 2.73 -12.04 19.09
N ILE A 2 2.93 -11.57 20.33
CA ILE A 2 2.25 -10.39 20.90
C ILE A 2 2.48 -9.09 20.10
N ALA A 3 3.70 -8.87 19.58
CA ALA A 3 4.02 -7.69 18.77
C ALA A 3 3.32 -7.62 17.39
N ALA A 4 2.86 -8.76 16.85
CA ALA A 4 2.13 -8.79 15.57
C ALA A 4 0.63 -8.56 15.74
N ILE A 5 0.10 -8.77 16.95
CA ILE A 5 -1.32 -8.60 17.27
C ILE A 5 -1.67 -7.11 17.42
N SER A 6 -0.74 -6.30 17.95
CA SER A 6 -0.94 -4.87 18.17
C SER A 6 -1.25 -4.07 16.88
N PRO A 7 -0.51 -4.24 15.76
CA PRO A 7 -0.85 -3.58 14.50
C PRO A 7 -2.19 -4.03 13.91
N ALA A 8 -2.53 -5.32 14.04
CA ALA A 8 -3.81 -5.84 13.57
C ALA A 8 -4.98 -5.22 14.35
N LEU A 9 -4.86 -5.13 15.68
CA LEU A 9 -5.83 -4.42 16.53
C LEU A 9 -5.95 -2.94 16.15
N GLY A 10 -4.84 -2.28 15.82
CA GLY A 10 -4.84 -0.89 15.32
C GLY A 10 -5.64 -0.72 14.03
N VAL A 11 -5.53 -1.67 13.09
CA VAL A 11 -6.33 -1.66 11.85
C VAL A 11 -7.82 -1.78 12.17
N PHE A 12 -8.20 -2.73 13.02
CA PHE A 12 -9.61 -2.91 13.41
C PHE A 12 -10.16 -1.71 14.21
N ALA A 13 -9.35 -1.12 15.09
CA ALA A 13 -9.71 0.06 15.86
C ALA A 13 -9.88 1.31 14.99
N SER A 14 -9.14 1.42 13.88
CA SER A 14 -9.24 2.57 12.96
C SER A 14 -10.59 2.68 12.24
N ALA A 15 -11.35 1.58 12.14
CA ALA A 15 -12.58 1.47 11.36
C ALA A 15 -12.48 1.98 9.91
N SER A 16 -11.27 2.08 9.34
CA SER A 16 -11.03 2.57 7.98
C SER A 16 -11.12 1.43 6.95
N ARG A 17 -12.00 1.62 5.95
CA ARG A 17 -12.17 0.67 4.83
C ARG A 17 -10.85 0.45 4.07
N THR A 18 -10.11 1.53 3.82
CA THR A 18 -8.83 1.48 3.09
C THR A 18 -7.76 0.73 3.88
N CYS A 19 -7.66 0.97 5.19
CA CYS A 19 -6.70 0.25 6.05
C CYS A 19 -7.02 -1.26 6.10
N PHE A 20 -8.31 -1.59 6.14
CA PHE A 20 -8.75 -2.98 6.16
C PHE A 20 -8.47 -3.71 4.83
N LEU A 21 -8.77 -3.07 3.70
CA LEU A 21 -8.42 -3.62 2.38
C LEU A 21 -6.90 -3.78 2.22
N GLY A 22 -6.11 -2.82 2.70
CA GLY A 22 -4.65 -2.92 2.73
C GLY A 22 -4.16 -4.10 3.56
N PHE A 23 -4.78 -4.36 4.71
CA PHE A 23 -4.46 -5.50 5.57
C PHE A 23 -4.79 -6.85 4.91
N ILE A 24 -5.97 -6.99 4.29
CA ILE A 24 -6.30 -8.21 3.53
C ILE A 24 -5.29 -8.42 2.40
N PHE A 25 -4.98 -7.34 1.67
CA PHE A 25 -4.05 -7.42 0.55
C PHE A 25 -2.63 -7.78 1.00
N SER A 26 -2.16 -7.26 2.15
CA SER A 26 -0.84 -7.63 2.69
C SER A 26 -0.79 -9.08 3.15
N LEU A 27 -1.87 -9.60 3.77
CA LEU A 27 -1.98 -11.02 4.11
C LEU A 27 -1.95 -11.91 2.87
N PHE A 28 -2.73 -11.54 1.84
CA PHE A 28 -2.72 -12.24 0.55
C PHE A 28 -1.31 -12.31 -0.05
N LEU A 29 -0.60 -11.17 -0.13
CA LEU A 29 0.77 -11.14 -0.64
C LEU A 29 1.74 -11.96 0.20
N THR A 30 1.62 -11.90 1.53
CA THR A 30 2.45 -12.69 2.45
C THR A 30 2.31 -14.18 2.12
N ILE A 31 1.08 -14.63 1.92
CA ILE A 31 0.75 -16.01 1.59
C ILE A 31 1.28 -16.38 0.20
N SER A 32 1.06 -15.53 -0.81
CA SER A 32 1.57 -15.74 -2.16
C SER A 32 3.10 -15.88 -2.16
N PHE A 33 3.82 -15.06 -1.40
CA PHE A 33 5.28 -15.15 -1.32
C PHE A 33 5.77 -16.36 -0.53
N LEU A 34 5.11 -16.74 0.56
CA LEU A 34 5.42 -18.00 1.25
C LEU A 34 5.26 -19.21 0.32
N PHE A 35 4.21 -19.21 -0.50
CA PHE A 35 4.00 -20.23 -1.51
C PHE A 35 5.09 -20.22 -2.58
N LEU A 36 5.43 -19.06 -3.16
CA LEU A 36 6.49 -18.95 -4.16
C LEU A 36 7.84 -19.49 -3.65
N ARG A 37 8.14 -19.31 -2.36
CA ARG A 37 9.39 -19.79 -1.76
C ARG A 37 9.38 -21.29 -1.47
N LYS A 38 8.32 -21.83 -0.84
CA LYS A 38 8.27 -23.23 -0.41
C LYS A 38 7.74 -24.20 -1.46
N LYS A 39 7.02 -23.71 -2.49
CA LYS A 39 6.35 -24.49 -3.54
C LYS A 39 5.53 -25.69 -3.03
N SER A 40 5.04 -25.63 -1.79
CA SER A 40 4.29 -26.72 -1.17
C SER A 40 2.79 -26.45 -1.22
N PHE A 41 2.04 -27.37 -1.83
CA PHE A 41 0.59 -27.29 -1.91
C PHE A 41 -0.08 -27.29 -0.52
N LYS A 42 0.53 -27.96 0.48
CA LYS A 42 0.05 -27.95 1.86
C LYS A 42 0.11 -26.55 2.48
N THR A 43 1.20 -25.81 2.25
CA THR A 43 1.31 -24.42 2.72
C THR A 43 0.31 -23.49 2.05
N PHE A 44 -0.07 -23.75 0.80
CA PHE A 44 -1.09 -22.99 0.10
C PHE A 44 -2.48 -23.19 0.71
N LEU A 45 -2.89 -24.45 0.96
CA LEU A 45 -4.17 -24.77 1.58
C LEU A 45 -4.32 -24.18 2.99
N ILE A 46 -3.30 -24.32 3.83
CA ILE A 46 -3.30 -23.75 5.20
C ILE A 46 -3.47 -22.23 5.14
N SER A 47 -2.86 -21.59 4.15
CA SER A 47 -2.90 -20.14 4.01
C SER A 47 -4.26 -19.63 3.50
N ILE A 48 -4.90 -20.33 2.57
CA ILE A 48 -6.27 -20.03 2.13
C ILE A 48 -7.24 -20.19 3.30
N LEU A 49 -7.11 -21.28 4.07
CA LEU A 49 -7.93 -21.51 5.26
C LEU A 49 -7.76 -20.36 6.25
N LEU A 50 -6.52 -19.89 6.47
CA LEU A 50 -6.25 -18.75 7.36
C LEU A 50 -6.93 -17.46 6.86
N LEU A 51 -6.84 -17.14 5.56
CA LEU A 51 -7.54 -15.99 4.98
C LEU A 51 -9.05 -16.09 5.14
N PHE A 52 -9.61 -17.29 4.91
CA PHE A 52 -11.03 -17.55 5.07
C PHE A 52 -11.47 -17.36 6.52
N VAL A 53 -10.70 -17.89 7.49
CA VAL A 53 -10.96 -17.71 8.93
C VAL A 53 -10.89 -16.24 9.32
N ILE A 54 -9.88 -15.49 8.86
CA ILE A 54 -9.75 -14.05 9.13
C ILE A 54 -10.91 -13.27 8.50
N GLY A 55 -11.29 -13.59 7.26
CA GLY A 55 -12.43 -12.98 6.57
C GLY A 55 -13.77 -13.28 7.24
N ALA A 56 -14.00 -14.52 7.66
CA ALA A 56 -15.20 -14.93 8.38
C ALA A 56 -15.28 -14.26 9.76
N PHE A 57 -14.17 -14.21 10.50
CA PHE A 57 -14.08 -13.48 11.76
C PHE A 57 -14.39 -11.99 11.57
N PHE A 58 -13.93 -11.38 10.47
CA PHE A 58 -14.26 -10.00 10.16
C PHE A 58 -15.76 -9.78 9.89
N VAL A 59 -16.39 -10.63 9.07
CA VAL A 59 -17.83 -10.54 8.81
C VAL A 59 -18.64 -10.74 10.10
N PHE A 60 -18.16 -11.61 10.99
CA PHE A 60 -18.77 -11.80 12.30
C PHE A 60 -18.59 -10.57 13.21
N ALA A 61 -17.37 -10.05 13.30
CA ALA A 61 -17.03 -8.85 14.07
C ALA A 61 -17.81 -7.63 13.56
N SER A 62 -17.98 -7.50 12.24
CA SER A 62 -18.70 -6.39 11.63
C SER A 62 -20.21 -6.38 11.90
N LYS A 63 -20.79 -7.57 12.12
CA LYS A 63 -22.19 -7.71 12.53
C LYS A 63 -22.39 -7.42 14.03
N ASN A 64 -21.42 -7.75 14.88
CA ASN A 64 -21.59 -7.71 16.33
C ASN A 64 -21.06 -6.44 17.04
N LEU A 65 -20.08 -5.73 16.46
CA LEU A 65 -19.55 -4.49 17.04
C LEU A 65 -20.34 -3.27 16.53
N SER A 66 -20.95 -2.52 17.45
CA SER A 66 -21.72 -1.30 17.15
C SER A 66 -20.91 -0.23 16.40
N SER A 67 -19.60 -0.15 16.63
CA SER A 67 -18.67 0.74 15.91
C SER A 67 -18.46 0.32 14.45
N ILE A 68 -18.63 -0.97 14.13
CA ILE A 68 -18.50 -1.51 12.77
C ILE A 68 -19.86 -1.55 12.06
N LYS A 69 -20.99 -1.54 12.78
CA LYS A 69 -22.32 -1.33 12.17
C LYS A 69 -22.41 -0.01 11.38
N ARG A 70 -21.56 0.99 11.66
CA ARG A 70 -21.43 2.23 10.85
C ARG A 70 -20.81 1.98 9.47
N LEU A 71 -20.04 0.91 9.29
CA LEU A 71 -19.49 0.46 8.00
C LEU A 71 -20.53 -0.29 7.16
N THR A 72 -21.49 -0.97 7.80
CA THR A 72 -22.50 -1.85 7.19
C THR A 72 -23.91 -1.24 7.12
N ARG A 73 -24.15 -0.03 7.66
CA ARG A 73 -25.45 0.66 7.55
C ARG A 73 -25.62 1.20 6.14
N SER A 74 -25.94 0.26 5.26
CA SER A 74 -26.08 0.36 3.82
C SER A 74 -27.51 0.72 3.40
N THR A 75 -28.18 1.63 4.11
CA THR A 75 -29.57 2.01 3.78
C THR A 75 -29.69 3.34 3.03
N ASP A 76 -28.58 4.06 2.77
CA ASP A 76 -28.56 5.29 1.95
C ASP A 76 -27.50 5.23 0.83
N ILE A 77 -27.17 4.02 0.34
CA ILE A 77 -26.04 3.77 -0.60
C ILE A 77 -26.23 4.37 -2.01
N SER A 78 -27.41 4.85 -2.39
CA SER A 78 -27.60 5.53 -3.67
C SER A 78 -27.10 6.99 -3.70
N HIS A 79 -26.78 7.60 -2.55
CA HIS A 79 -26.43 9.02 -2.46
C HIS A 79 -25.12 9.32 -1.70
N ASP A 80 -24.31 8.32 -1.35
CA ASP A 80 -23.16 8.51 -0.48
C ASP A 80 -22.06 9.37 -1.14
N VAL A 81 -21.92 10.58 -0.60
CA VAL A 81 -21.10 11.70 -1.05
C VAL A 81 -19.64 11.30 -1.28
N GLY A 82 -19.11 10.27 -0.62
CA GLY A 82 -17.70 9.85 -0.75
C GLY A 82 -17.31 9.28 -2.11
N GLY A 83 -18.19 8.53 -2.77
CA GLY A 83 -17.90 7.93 -4.09
C GLY A 83 -17.96 8.97 -5.22
N ARG A 84 -19.02 9.79 -5.21
CA ARG A 84 -19.17 10.90 -6.16
C ARG A 84 -18.12 11.99 -5.98
N ARG A 85 -17.75 12.32 -4.73
CA ARG A 85 -16.72 13.31 -4.42
C ARG A 85 -15.33 12.86 -4.89
N ALA A 86 -14.95 11.60 -4.74
CA ALA A 86 -13.69 11.10 -5.29
C ALA A 86 -13.68 11.13 -6.83
N GLU A 87 -14.74 10.65 -7.49
CA GLU A 87 -14.84 10.66 -8.96
C GLU A 87 -14.86 12.08 -9.54
N GLU A 88 -15.64 12.98 -8.93
CA GLU A 88 -15.76 14.38 -9.36
C GLU A 88 -14.47 15.18 -9.07
N ILE A 89 -13.86 15.02 -7.90
CA ILE A 89 -12.60 15.72 -7.56
C ILE A 89 -11.45 15.21 -8.43
N TRP A 90 -11.31 13.90 -8.60
CA TRP A 90 -10.21 13.35 -9.40
C TRP A 90 -10.31 13.82 -10.84
N LYS A 91 -11.52 13.76 -11.41
CA LYS A 91 -11.77 14.21 -12.77
C LYS A 91 -11.45 15.70 -12.93
N ILE A 92 -11.99 16.57 -12.07
CA ILE A 92 -11.72 18.01 -12.11
C ILE A 92 -10.21 18.30 -12.00
N ARG A 93 -9.49 17.58 -11.13
CA ARG A 93 -8.06 17.80 -10.92
C ARG A 93 -7.24 17.36 -12.14
N ILE A 94 -7.58 16.21 -12.71
CA ILE A 94 -6.94 15.70 -13.93
C ILE A 94 -7.22 16.65 -15.10
N GLU A 95 -8.47 17.04 -15.33
CA GLU A 95 -8.88 17.94 -16.42
C GLU A 95 -8.13 19.28 -16.35
N LYS A 96 -8.15 19.94 -15.19
CA LYS A 96 -7.42 21.21 -15.01
C LYS A 96 -5.90 21.07 -15.16
N THR A 97 -5.33 19.91 -14.79
CA THR A 97 -3.90 19.66 -15.00
C THR A 97 -3.61 19.49 -16.50
N ILE A 98 -4.48 18.81 -17.23
CA ILE A 98 -4.39 18.60 -18.68
C ILE A 98 -4.57 19.90 -19.47
N GLU A 99 -5.47 20.78 -19.02
CA GLU A 99 -5.72 22.09 -19.63
C GLU A 99 -4.48 23.00 -19.65
N ASN A 100 -3.51 22.76 -18.75
CA ASN A 100 -2.25 23.49 -18.72
C ASN A 100 -1.08 22.57 -19.13
N PRO A 101 -0.51 22.72 -20.35
CA PRO A 101 0.57 21.85 -20.83
C PRO A 101 1.82 21.84 -19.92
N TRP A 102 2.15 22.99 -19.32
CA TRP A 102 3.27 23.08 -18.38
C TRP A 102 2.99 22.32 -17.09
N ALA A 103 1.78 22.45 -16.55
CA ALA A 103 1.37 21.72 -15.36
C ALA A 103 1.22 20.22 -15.62
N SER A 104 0.80 19.81 -16.82
CA SER A 104 0.80 18.39 -17.22
C SER A 104 2.20 17.77 -17.18
N LEU A 105 3.22 18.54 -17.56
CA LEU A 105 4.60 18.05 -17.58
C LEU A 105 5.27 18.11 -16.20
N PHE A 106 5.21 19.26 -15.54
CA PHE A 106 5.99 19.57 -14.33
C PHE A 106 5.14 19.73 -13.06
N GLY A 107 3.82 19.70 -13.18
CA GLY A 107 2.89 19.93 -12.09
C GLY A 107 2.68 21.40 -11.78
N PHE A 108 1.70 21.67 -10.92
CA PHE A 108 1.44 23.02 -10.41
C PHE A 108 2.33 23.39 -9.21
N GLY A 109 3.06 22.42 -8.63
CA GLY A 109 3.80 22.57 -7.40
C GLY A 109 3.10 21.92 -6.19
N LYS A 110 3.85 21.80 -5.08
CA LYS A 110 3.40 21.13 -3.86
C LYS A 110 2.20 21.84 -3.25
N SER A 111 1.24 21.06 -2.74
CA SER A 111 0.06 21.55 -2.00
C SER A 111 -0.87 22.47 -2.81
N VAL A 112 -0.91 22.31 -4.13
CA VAL A 112 -1.82 23.11 -4.96
C VAL A 112 -3.26 22.67 -4.75
N ILE A 113 -4.04 23.56 -4.13
CA ILE A 113 -5.48 23.42 -3.95
C ILE A 113 -6.17 24.01 -5.19
N ILE A 114 -6.63 23.14 -6.09
CA ILE A 114 -7.14 23.55 -7.41
C ILE A 114 -8.59 24.09 -7.35
N ARG A 115 -9.35 23.77 -6.30
CA ARG A 115 -10.64 24.45 -6.04
C ARG A 115 -11.24 24.21 -4.65
N PHE A 116 -11.38 22.96 -4.17
CA PHE A 116 -12.25 22.71 -3.00
C PHE A 116 -11.90 21.52 -2.10
N ASP A 117 -10.90 20.68 -2.41
CA ASP A 117 -10.49 19.60 -1.50
C ASP A 117 -9.18 18.92 -1.91
N GLU A 118 -8.62 18.12 -1.01
CA GLU A 118 -7.53 17.19 -1.34
C GLU A 118 -8.08 16.02 -2.17
N SER A 119 -7.32 15.53 -3.15
CA SER A 119 -7.77 14.39 -3.97
C SER A 119 -7.84 13.07 -3.20
N HIS A 120 -7.20 12.99 -2.03
CA HIS A 120 -7.09 11.77 -1.23
C HIS A 120 -6.66 10.56 -2.08
N SER A 121 -5.78 10.79 -3.06
CA SER A 121 -5.24 9.77 -3.96
C SER A 121 -3.83 10.18 -4.35
N GLN A 122 -2.86 9.34 -4.04
CA GLN A 122 -1.45 9.59 -4.29
C GLN A 122 -1.18 9.84 -5.78
N TYR A 123 -1.84 9.09 -6.66
CA TYR A 123 -1.57 9.16 -8.11
C TYR A 123 -2.09 10.46 -8.72
N VAL A 124 -3.33 10.82 -8.39
CA VAL A 124 -3.94 12.09 -8.84
C VAL A 124 -3.18 13.28 -8.27
N ARG A 125 -2.77 13.18 -7.00
CA ARG A 125 -1.94 14.20 -6.35
C ARG A 125 -0.57 14.32 -7.00
N ASN A 126 0.15 13.23 -7.22
CA ASN A 126 1.45 13.26 -7.90
C ASN A 126 1.33 13.89 -9.30
N PHE A 127 0.33 13.49 -10.08
CA PHE A 127 0.14 14.03 -11.42
C PHE A 127 -0.12 15.55 -11.40
N SER A 128 -0.96 16.02 -10.47
CA SER A 128 -1.26 17.45 -10.36
C SER A 128 -0.15 18.29 -9.73
N GLU A 129 0.58 17.78 -8.74
CA GLU A 129 1.61 18.54 -8.02
C GLU A 129 2.97 18.52 -8.71
N VAL A 130 3.36 17.41 -9.32
CA VAL A 130 4.69 17.22 -9.95
C VAL A 130 4.64 16.79 -11.42
N GLY A 131 3.44 16.72 -12.01
CA GLY A 131 3.27 16.41 -13.42
C GLY A 131 3.54 14.94 -13.76
N ILE A 132 3.49 14.64 -15.06
CA ILE A 132 3.80 13.31 -15.57
C ILE A 132 5.27 12.94 -15.32
N ILE A 133 6.19 13.91 -15.39
CA ILE A 133 7.62 13.65 -15.20
C ILE A 133 7.88 13.21 -13.76
N GLY A 134 7.40 13.96 -12.77
CA GLY A 134 7.56 13.58 -11.37
C GLY A 134 6.85 12.27 -11.03
N SER A 135 5.67 12.04 -11.63
CA SER A 135 4.92 10.79 -11.46
C SER A 135 5.70 9.59 -12.01
N LEU A 136 6.33 9.72 -13.17
CA LEU A 136 7.17 8.67 -13.76
C LEU A 136 8.43 8.43 -12.95
N VAL A 137 9.09 9.48 -12.43
CA VAL A 137 10.26 9.35 -11.55
C VAL A 137 9.89 8.60 -10.27
N PHE A 138 8.74 8.92 -9.67
CA PHE A 138 8.21 8.19 -8.51
C PHE A 138 8.00 6.71 -8.82
N LEU A 139 7.29 6.38 -9.91
CA LEU A 139 7.06 5.00 -10.32
C LEU A 139 8.37 4.27 -10.62
N PHE A 140 9.33 4.94 -11.26
CA PHE A 140 10.64 4.37 -11.55
C PHE A 140 11.42 4.02 -10.28
N LEU A 141 11.42 4.91 -9.28
CA LEU A 141 12.01 4.64 -7.97
C LEU A 141 11.38 3.41 -7.31
N ILE A 142 10.05 3.34 -7.32
CA ILE A 142 9.30 2.20 -6.78
C ILE A 142 9.66 0.90 -7.53
N LEU A 143 9.76 0.93 -8.86
CA LEU A 143 10.16 -0.23 -9.67
C LEU A 143 11.57 -0.71 -9.32
N ILE A 144 12.51 0.21 -9.08
CA ILE A 144 13.87 -0.15 -8.63
C ILE A 144 13.82 -0.85 -7.27
N ILE A 145 13.06 -0.30 -6.31
CA ILE A 145 12.91 -0.89 -4.98
C ILE A 145 12.32 -2.29 -5.08
N ILE A 146 11.23 -2.47 -5.84
CA ILE A 146 10.61 -3.77 -6.07
C ILE A 146 11.60 -4.74 -6.71
N LYS A 147 12.32 -4.32 -7.76
CA LYS A 147 13.29 -5.18 -8.45
C LYS A 147 14.41 -5.66 -7.52
N LYS A 148 14.94 -4.77 -6.69
CA LYS A 148 16.02 -5.10 -5.74
C LYS A 148 15.52 -6.00 -4.61
N ALA A 149 14.36 -5.69 -4.03
CA ALA A 149 13.76 -6.52 -3.01
C ALA A 149 13.35 -7.90 -3.56
N LEU A 150 12.84 -7.98 -4.80
CA LEU A 150 12.52 -9.24 -5.45
C LEU A 150 13.76 -10.10 -5.70
N LYS A 151 14.86 -9.49 -6.16
CA LYS A 151 16.15 -10.19 -6.28
C LYS A 151 16.60 -10.72 -4.91
N GLY A 152 16.53 -9.90 -3.87
CA GLY A 152 16.88 -10.29 -2.50
C GLY A 152 16.03 -11.45 -2.00
N PHE A 153 14.72 -11.41 -2.22
CA PHE A 153 13.78 -12.45 -1.82
C PHE A 153 14.02 -13.79 -2.55
N LEU A 154 14.25 -13.74 -3.87
CA LEU A 154 14.39 -14.94 -4.70
C LEU A 154 15.77 -15.60 -4.57
N PHE A 155 16.84 -14.81 -4.52
CA PHE A 155 18.20 -15.34 -4.68
C PHE A 155 19.04 -15.36 -3.40
N SER A 156 18.63 -14.68 -2.33
CA SER A 156 19.39 -14.73 -1.07
C SER A 156 19.30 -16.12 -0.43
N LYS A 157 20.41 -16.53 0.20
CA LYS A 157 20.48 -17.73 1.05
C LYS A 157 20.25 -17.42 2.53
N ALA A 158 20.59 -16.20 2.96
CA ALA A 158 20.41 -15.77 4.34
C ALA A 158 18.93 -15.52 4.68
N HIS A 159 18.40 -16.25 5.66
CA HIS A 159 17.00 -16.14 6.12
C HIS A 159 16.60 -14.71 6.50
N PHE A 160 17.51 -13.97 7.14
CA PHE A 160 17.30 -12.57 7.48
C PHE A 160 17.03 -11.69 6.25
N LEU A 161 17.86 -11.80 5.21
CA LEU A 161 17.70 -11.01 3.98
C LEU A 161 16.45 -11.38 3.21
N ILE A 162 16.07 -12.66 3.22
CA ILE A 162 14.83 -13.13 2.59
C ILE A 162 13.63 -12.47 3.29
N GLY A 163 13.59 -12.52 4.63
CA GLY A 163 12.50 -11.94 5.42
C GLY A 163 12.40 -10.42 5.24
N LEU A 164 13.54 -9.74 5.28
CA LEU A 164 13.63 -8.29 5.09
C LEU A 164 13.17 -7.88 3.69
N SER A 165 13.63 -8.60 2.66
CA SER A 165 13.23 -8.38 1.27
C SER A 165 11.74 -8.67 1.03
N SER A 166 11.22 -9.77 1.57
CA SER A 166 9.79 -10.09 1.46
C SER A 166 8.92 -9.07 2.16
N GLY A 167 9.33 -8.62 3.35
CA GLY A 167 8.61 -7.60 4.12
C GLY A 167 8.54 -6.28 3.36
N LEU A 168 9.66 -5.84 2.78
CA LEU A 168 9.71 -4.64 1.95
C LEU A 168 8.84 -4.76 0.68
N LEU A 169 8.83 -5.92 0.01
CA LEU A 169 7.96 -6.14 -1.15
C LEU A 169 6.48 -6.04 -0.76
N ILE A 170 6.07 -6.74 0.30
CA ILE A 170 4.69 -6.72 0.79
C ILE A 170 4.29 -5.30 1.16
N ALA A 171 5.12 -4.60 1.94
CA ALA A 171 4.86 -3.21 2.32
C ALA A 171 4.73 -2.29 1.10
N THR A 172 5.65 -2.39 0.13
CA THR A 172 5.64 -1.55 -1.07
C THR A 172 4.37 -1.78 -1.90
N LEU A 173 4.04 -3.05 -2.17
CA LEU A 173 2.85 -3.40 -2.97
C LEU A 173 1.56 -3.02 -2.24
N THR A 174 1.48 -3.24 -0.93
CA THR A 174 0.34 -2.82 -0.12
C THR A 174 0.19 -1.30 -0.11
N MET A 175 1.28 -0.56 0.07
CA MET A 175 1.25 0.91 0.02
C MET A 175 0.80 1.43 -1.34
N LEU A 176 1.25 0.84 -2.46
CA LEU A 176 0.77 1.19 -3.80
C LEU A 176 -0.73 0.94 -3.96
N PHE A 177 -1.22 -0.18 -3.42
CA PHE A 177 -2.64 -0.53 -3.49
C PHE A 177 -3.50 0.45 -2.69
N ILE A 178 -3.15 0.74 -1.42
CA ILE A 178 -3.91 1.70 -0.60
C ILE A 178 -3.70 3.16 -1.04
N SER A 179 -2.70 3.43 -1.88
CA SER A 179 -2.47 4.74 -2.51
C SER A 179 -3.43 5.05 -3.65
N ILE A 180 -4.26 4.09 -4.07
CA ILE A 180 -5.34 4.35 -5.04
C ILE A 180 -6.38 5.29 -4.39
N PRO A 181 -6.99 4.94 -3.24
CA PRO A 181 -7.92 5.82 -2.52
C PRO A 181 -7.24 6.61 -1.37
N GLY A 182 -5.91 6.72 -1.34
CA GLY A 182 -5.20 7.35 -0.23
C GLY A 182 -3.81 7.84 -0.59
N GLU A 183 -3.06 8.38 0.39
CA GLU A 183 -1.76 9.04 0.17
C GLU A 183 -0.65 8.42 1.02
N ALA A 184 -0.47 7.10 0.88
CA ALA A 184 0.34 6.32 1.82
C ALA A 184 1.82 6.74 1.86
N PHE A 185 2.36 7.26 0.75
CA PHE A 185 3.77 7.64 0.64
C PHE A 185 4.07 9.06 1.13
N ILE A 186 3.05 9.85 1.47
CA ILE A 186 3.20 11.24 1.95
C ILE A 186 2.93 11.34 3.45
N VAL A 187 2.03 10.52 3.99
CA VAL A 187 1.72 10.53 5.43
C VAL A 187 2.99 10.23 6.24
N VAL A 188 3.49 11.25 6.94
CA VAL A 188 4.83 11.30 7.56
C VAL A 188 5.20 10.01 8.28
N LYS A 189 4.38 9.59 9.26
CA LYS A 189 4.69 8.39 10.07
C LYS A 189 4.76 7.09 9.25
N ILE A 190 3.93 6.95 8.22
CA ILE A 190 3.92 5.76 7.37
C ILE A 190 5.13 5.80 6.43
N ALA A 191 5.36 6.96 5.81
CA ALA A 191 6.44 7.18 4.87
C ALA A 191 7.82 7.04 5.53
N GLU A 192 8.05 7.62 6.71
CA GLU A 192 9.32 7.53 7.44
C GLU A 192 9.69 6.08 7.76
N VAL A 193 8.75 5.33 8.31
CA VAL A 193 8.97 3.90 8.64
C VAL A 193 9.23 3.11 7.36
N TYR A 194 8.48 3.37 6.29
CA TYR A 194 8.69 2.74 4.99
C TYR A 194 10.10 3.01 4.45
N TRP A 195 10.52 4.28 4.38
CA TRP A 195 11.82 4.67 3.85
C TRP A 195 12.99 4.16 4.69
N PHE A 196 12.82 4.07 6.01
CA PHE A 196 13.77 3.40 6.89
C PHE A 196 13.96 1.92 6.50
N PHE A 197 12.87 1.17 6.30
CA PHE A 197 12.96 -0.23 5.88
C PHE A 197 13.50 -0.39 4.45
N VAL A 198 13.24 0.54 3.53
CA VAL A 198 13.88 0.57 2.21
C VAL A 198 15.40 0.66 2.38
N ALA A 199 15.88 1.65 3.13
CA ALA A 199 17.31 1.87 3.35
C ALA A 199 17.98 0.66 4.03
N LEU A 200 17.35 0.12 5.08
CA LEU A 200 17.84 -1.04 5.81
C LEU A 200 17.98 -2.26 4.89
N THR A 201 16.95 -2.54 4.08
CA THR A 201 16.92 -3.69 3.17
C THR A 201 17.98 -3.58 2.09
N LEU A 202 18.02 -2.45 1.39
CA LEU A 202 18.95 -2.26 0.27
C LEU A 202 20.41 -2.22 0.73
N THR A 203 20.67 -1.60 1.88
CA THR A 203 22.03 -1.58 2.47
C THR A 203 22.46 -2.98 2.90
N SER A 204 21.58 -3.73 3.57
CA SER A 204 21.87 -5.11 3.99
C SER A 204 22.16 -6.02 2.80
N LEU A 205 21.39 -5.90 1.72
CA LEU A 205 21.63 -6.64 0.48
C LEU A 205 22.99 -6.28 -0.14
N LYS A 206 23.32 -4.99 -0.21
CA LYS A 206 24.58 -4.52 -0.79
C LYS A 206 25.79 -4.99 0.02
N LEU A 207 25.71 -4.93 1.36
CA LEU A 207 26.79 -5.40 2.24
C LEU A 207 27.01 -6.91 2.08
N TYR A 208 25.94 -7.67 1.96
CA TYR A 208 26.03 -9.12 1.76
C TYR A 208 26.61 -9.49 0.40
N GLU A 209 26.21 -8.80 -0.68
CA GLU A 209 26.81 -8.98 -2.01
C GLU A 209 28.33 -8.68 -1.99
N LYS A 210 28.75 -7.66 -1.23
CA LYS A 210 30.17 -7.32 -1.06
C LYS A 210 30.96 -8.41 -0.30
N GLN A 211 30.38 -8.99 0.75
CA GLN A 211 31.05 -10.05 1.51
C GLN A 211 31.23 -11.36 0.72
N GLN A 212 30.40 -11.62 -0.28
CA GLN A 212 30.52 -12.81 -1.12
C GLN A 212 31.50 -12.66 -2.29
N SER A 213 31.96 -11.44 -2.56
CA SER A 213 32.88 -11.12 -3.67
C SER A 213 34.33 -10.90 -3.21
N VAL A 214 34.59 -11.00 -1.91
CA VAL A 214 35.92 -11.02 -1.27
C VAL A 214 36.19 -12.44 -0.79
#